data_AF-A0A7V8EAI0-F1
#
_entry.id   AF-A0A7V8EAI0-F1
#
_cell.length_a   1.000
_cell.length_b   1.000
_cell.length_c   1.000
_cell.angle_alpha   90.00
_cell.angle_beta   90.00
_cell.angle_gamma   90.00
#
_symmetry.space_group_name_H-M   'P 1'
#
loop_
_entity.id
_entity.type
_entity.pdbx_description
1 polymer ?
#
loop_
_entity_poly.entity_id
_entity_poly.type
_entity_poly.pdbx_seq_one_letter_code
_entity_poly.pdbx_strand_id
1 'polypeptide(L)'
;MWRSLDNALEATTVISKQMSQSNTPATYTADAYVQQLSDARARLVTTGKQLLDWLSGLDEAGASEFIHLEPMRSLFPTSKRSITYRLLLELHLSEKRYGTLGVSLRTESMRTDLASLTVSELGQVLRPFCGAQLSKEHATAFQRLIRFNNRVAALRFLGIDFEVPQGGGPVLPRWFEALEVYGKKCRPLLEERLRDFIRQSALLDEAMFEFNSMMGKVRYRSIRCTYTLDDVDPLGPSDPALKVVTSINPATRSRRYNRMADFKKALKKKQIEKDLRRDLGRDPSCGFHAIRPPSPLSSGQAFQGHLATCSTAIRP
;
A
#
# COMPACT_ATOMS: atom_id res chain seq x y z
N MET A 1 22.85 -28.04 -22.25
CA MET A 1 21.41 -27.69 -22.25
C MET A 1 21.16 -26.42 -21.41
N TRP A 2 21.99 -25.38 -21.61
CA TRP A 2 22.09 -24.18 -20.75
C TRP A 2 22.39 -22.94 -21.61
N ARG A 3 21.52 -22.63 -22.58
CA ARG A 3 21.62 -21.41 -23.43
C ARG A 3 20.27 -20.80 -23.81
N SER A 4 19.17 -21.16 -23.13
CA SER A 4 17.82 -20.75 -23.55
C SER A 4 17.06 -19.86 -22.55
N LEU A 5 17.69 -19.39 -21.47
CA LEU A 5 17.03 -18.56 -20.46
C LEU A 5 17.58 -17.12 -20.38
N ASP A 6 18.70 -16.81 -21.03
CA ASP A 6 19.26 -15.43 -21.02
C ASP A 6 18.58 -14.49 -22.03
N ASN A 7 17.88 -15.02 -23.04
CA ASN A 7 17.18 -14.20 -24.04
C ASN A 7 15.82 -13.64 -23.56
N ALA A 8 15.35 -14.02 -22.37
CA ALA A 8 14.07 -13.54 -21.82
C ALA A 8 14.20 -12.31 -20.90
N LEU A 9 15.42 -11.95 -20.49
CA LEU A 9 15.69 -10.83 -19.57
C LEU A 9 16.23 -9.57 -20.27
N GLU A 10 16.79 -9.68 -21.47
CA GLU A 10 17.19 -8.50 -22.28
C GLU A 10 16.04 -7.91 -23.12
N ALA A 11 14.96 -8.66 -23.35
CA ALA A 11 13.79 -8.17 -24.07
C ALA A 11 12.91 -7.20 -23.22
N THR A 12 13.10 -7.16 -21.91
CA THR A 12 12.26 -6.37 -20.99
C THR A 12 12.83 -4.97 -20.69
N THR A 13 14.06 -4.69 -21.11
CA THR A 13 14.76 -3.43 -20.74
C THR A 13 14.79 -2.36 -21.85
N VAL A 14 14.29 -2.67 -23.05
CA VAL A 14 14.30 -1.73 -24.20
C VAL A 14 12.94 -1.06 -24.47
N ILE A 15 11.85 -1.48 -23.81
CA ILE A 15 10.51 -0.92 -24.05
C ILE A 15 10.19 0.31 -23.15
N SER A 16 11.06 0.68 -22.21
CA SER A 16 10.77 1.75 -21.23
C SER A 16 11.11 3.17 -21.69
N LYS A 17 11.47 3.39 -22.96
CA LYS A 17 11.93 4.71 -23.42
C LYS A 17 11.29 5.20 -24.72
N GLN A 18 9.97 5.04 -24.85
CA GLN A 18 9.19 5.74 -25.87
C GLN A 18 7.69 5.80 -25.52
N MET A 19 7.34 6.31 -24.33
CA MET A 19 5.97 6.73 -24.03
C MET A 19 5.96 8.11 -23.37
N SER A 20 6.51 9.07 -24.09
CA SER A 20 6.25 10.48 -23.86
C SER A 20 6.03 11.14 -25.21
N GLN A 21 4.81 11.07 -25.73
CA GLN A 21 4.17 12.11 -26.56
C GLN A 21 2.79 11.67 -27.06
N SER A 22 1.86 12.62 -27.03
CA SER A 22 0.45 12.59 -27.49
C SER A 22 -0.64 12.14 -26.49
N ASN A 23 -0.72 12.81 -25.33
CA ASN A 23 -2.00 12.93 -24.61
C ASN A 23 -2.96 13.87 -25.36
N THR A 24 -3.42 13.44 -26.53
CA THR A 24 -4.73 13.85 -27.03
C THR A 24 -5.75 13.08 -26.18
N PRO A 25 -6.69 13.73 -25.49
CA PRO A 25 -7.65 13.01 -24.66
C PRO A 25 -8.47 12.10 -25.60
N ALA A 26 -8.19 10.80 -25.54
CA ALA A 26 -8.92 9.80 -26.30
C ALA A 26 -10.41 10.03 -26.06
N THR A 27 -11.16 10.12 -27.16
CA THR A 27 -12.60 10.35 -27.14
C THR A 27 -13.24 9.25 -26.31
N TYR A 28 -13.70 9.56 -25.10
CA TYR A 28 -14.35 8.59 -24.23
C TYR A 28 -15.60 8.03 -24.94
N THR A 29 -15.56 6.74 -25.28
CA THR A 29 -16.73 5.99 -25.75
C THR A 29 -17.24 5.10 -24.62
N ALA A 30 -18.56 4.87 -24.58
CA ALA A 30 -19.15 3.99 -23.57
C ALA A 30 -18.55 2.58 -23.64
N ASP A 31 -18.32 2.08 -24.86
CA ASP A 31 -17.74 0.76 -25.11
C ASP A 31 -16.30 0.66 -24.59
N ALA A 32 -15.49 1.71 -24.76
CA ALA A 32 -14.12 1.73 -24.23
C ALA A 32 -14.10 1.66 -22.69
N TYR A 33 -15.02 2.35 -22.01
CA TYR A 33 -15.12 2.27 -20.55
C TYR A 33 -15.57 0.89 -20.07
N VAL A 34 -16.55 0.28 -20.75
CA VAL A 34 -17.01 -1.08 -20.42
C VAL A 34 -15.87 -2.08 -20.60
N GLN A 35 -15.08 -1.94 -21.67
CA GLN A 35 -13.90 -2.78 -21.90
C GLN A 35 -12.87 -2.60 -20.78
N GLN A 36 -12.51 -1.36 -20.44
CA GLN A 36 -11.55 -1.08 -19.36
C GLN A 36 -12.02 -1.63 -18.00
N LEU A 37 -13.33 -1.55 -17.71
CA LEU A 37 -13.91 -2.12 -16.50
C LEU A 37 -13.81 -3.66 -16.54
N SER A 38 -14.10 -4.28 -17.68
CA SER A 38 -13.95 -5.74 -17.87
C SER A 38 -12.50 -6.18 -17.67
N ASP A 39 -11.54 -5.47 -18.24
CA ASP A 39 -10.11 -5.76 -18.11
C ASP A 39 -9.65 -5.64 -16.65
N ALA A 40 -10.13 -4.62 -15.92
CA ALA A 40 -9.86 -4.46 -14.50
C ALA A 40 -10.42 -5.62 -13.67
N ARG A 41 -11.64 -6.08 -13.97
CA ARG A 41 -12.25 -7.26 -13.33
C ARG A 41 -11.48 -8.55 -13.62
N ALA A 42 -10.96 -8.71 -14.84
CA ALA A 42 -10.13 -9.85 -15.20
C ALA A 42 -8.79 -9.86 -14.42
N ARG A 43 -8.19 -8.67 -14.20
CA ARG A 43 -6.98 -8.53 -13.37
C ARG A 43 -7.22 -8.99 -11.95
N LEU A 44 -8.32 -8.57 -11.32
CA LEU A 44 -8.70 -8.98 -9.96
C LEU A 44 -8.76 -10.51 -9.83
N VAL A 45 -9.38 -11.20 -10.80
CA VAL A 45 -9.44 -12.68 -10.81
C VAL A 45 -8.05 -13.30 -10.94
N THR A 46 -7.21 -12.73 -11.81
CA THR A 46 -5.84 -13.21 -12.04
C THR A 46 -4.97 -13.00 -10.80
N THR A 47 -5.02 -11.83 -10.17
CA THR A 47 -4.33 -11.53 -8.91
C THR A 47 -4.82 -12.44 -7.79
N GLY A 48 -6.14 -12.68 -7.69
CA GLY A 48 -6.70 -13.62 -6.73
C GLY A 48 -6.12 -15.04 -6.91
N LYS A 49 -6.05 -15.53 -8.14
CA LYS A 49 -5.43 -16.83 -8.45
C LYS A 49 -3.95 -16.86 -8.06
N GLN A 50 -3.17 -15.85 -8.42
CA GLN A 50 -1.75 -15.76 -8.05
C GLN A 50 -1.55 -15.79 -6.52
N LEU A 51 -2.45 -15.17 -5.74
CA LEU A 51 -2.38 -15.23 -4.28
C LEU A 51 -2.69 -16.62 -3.73
N LEU A 52 -3.68 -17.32 -4.29
CA LEU A 52 -4.02 -18.69 -3.90
C LEU A 52 -2.91 -19.69 -4.27
N ASP A 53 -2.29 -19.52 -5.44
CA ASP A 53 -1.14 -20.31 -5.87
C ASP A 53 0.06 -20.05 -4.94
N TRP A 54 0.32 -18.78 -4.60
CA TRP A 54 1.35 -18.40 -3.63
C TRP A 54 1.13 -19.01 -2.24
N LEU A 55 -0.12 -19.07 -1.74
CA LEU A 55 -0.44 -19.73 -0.48
C LEU A 55 -0.25 -21.25 -0.55
N SER A 56 -0.44 -21.84 -1.73
CA SER A 56 -0.31 -23.29 -1.92
C SER A 56 1.16 -23.75 -1.88
N GLY A 57 2.08 -22.91 -2.33
CA GLY A 57 3.53 -23.12 -2.26
C GLY A 57 4.21 -22.12 -1.32
N LEU A 58 3.64 -21.88 -0.14
CA LEU A 58 4.14 -20.85 0.78
C LEU A 58 5.52 -21.21 1.34
N ASP A 59 5.77 -22.49 1.59
CA ASP A 59 7.04 -23.07 1.98
C ASP A 59 8.09 -22.94 0.86
N GLU A 60 7.73 -23.27 -0.39
CA GLU A 60 8.59 -23.11 -1.56
C GLU A 60 8.97 -21.63 -1.78
N ALA A 61 8.00 -20.72 -1.62
CA ALA A 61 8.24 -19.28 -1.67
C ALA A 61 9.18 -18.82 -0.54
N GLY A 62 9.00 -19.34 0.67
CA GLY A 62 9.90 -19.08 1.79
C GLY A 62 11.32 -19.59 1.53
N ALA A 63 11.46 -20.79 0.97
CA ALA A 63 12.75 -21.38 0.61
C ALA A 63 13.45 -20.59 -0.51
N SER A 64 12.69 -20.14 -1.51
CA SER A 64 13.18 -19.29 -2.60
C SER A 64 13.72 -17.96 -2.09
N GLU A 65 13.07 -17.33 -1.12
CA GLU A 65 13.60 -16.07 -0.54
C GLU A 65 14.80 -16.34 0.38
N PHE A 66 14.81 -17.47 1.09
CA PHE A 66 15.91 -17.85 1.97
C PHE A 66 17.19 -18.25 1.21
N ILE A 67 17.10 -18.81 -0.01
CA ILE A 67 18.28 -19.24 -0.78
C ILE A 67 19.24 -18.07 -1.05
N HIS A 68 18.69 -16.85 -1.18
CA HIS A 68 19.46 -15.63 -1.38
C HIS A 68 20.23 -15.19 -0.12
N LEU A 69 19.90 -15.76 1.05
CA LEU A 69 20.59 -15.53 2.31
C LEU A 69 21.65 -16.57 2.64
N GLU A 70 21.69 -17.69 1.93
CA GLU A 70 22.69 -18.73 2.18
C GLU A 70 24.14 -18.20 2.06
N PRO A 71 24.48 -17.32 1.09
CA PRO A 71 25.80 -16.68 1.04
C PRO A 71 26.10 -15.76 2.25
N MET A 72 25.08 -15.11 2.82
CA MET A 72 25.25 -14.33 4.04
C MET A 72 25.44 -15.25 5.24
N ARG A 73 24.72 -16.37 5.28
CA ARG A 73 24.77 -17.35 6.34
C ARG A 73 26.14 -18.02 6.44
N SER A 74 26.78 -18.31 5.31
CA SER A 74 28.11 -18.91 5.26
C SER A 74 29.24 -18.02 5.79
N LEU A 75 28.99 -16.71 5.95
CA LEU A 75 29.91 -15.79 6.64
C LEU A 75 29.99 -16.07 8.16
N PHE A 76 29.07 -16.86 8.71
CA PHE A 76 28.96 -17.12 10.14
C PHE A 76 28.88 -18.63 10.45
N PRO A 77 29.44 -19.09 11.58
CA PRO A 77 30.11 -18.30 12.62
C PRO A 77 31.49 -17.79 12.17
N THR A 78 31.88 -16.63 12.69
CA THR A 78 33.21 -16.05 12.44
C THR A 78 33.74 -15.35 13.68
N SER A 79 35.06 -15.41 13.87
CA SER A 79 35.72 -14.80 15.02
C SER A 79 36.53 -13.59 14.58
N LYS A 80 36.26 -12.43 15.18
CA LYS A 80 37.03 -11.19 14.95
C LYS A 80 37.37 -10.54 16.27
N ARG A 81 38.64 -10.18 16.46
CA ARG A 81 39.14 -9.51 17.68
C ARG A 81 38.73 -10.26 18.96
N SER A 82 38.86 -11.59 18.95
CA SER A 82 38.48 -12.48 20.04
C SER A 82 36.97 -12.53 20.37
N ILE A 83 36.11 -11.93 19.55
CA ILE A 83 34.65 -12.03 19.67
C ILE A 83 34.13 -12.99 18.60
N THR A 84 33.35 -13.98 19.02
CA THR A 84 32.68 -14.90 18.10
C THR A 84 31.30 -14.35 17.72
N TYR A 85 31.08 -14.17 16.42
CA TYR A 85 29.80 -13.74 15.85
C TYR A 85 29.07 -14.94 15.28
N ARG A 86 27.77 -15.06 15.57
CA ARG A 86 26.91 -16.13 15.08
C ARG A 86 25.58 -15.55 14.60
N LEU A 87 25.03 -16.09 13.52
CA LEU A 87 23.64 -15.84 13.16
C LEU A 87 22.74 -16.79 13.93
N LEU A 88 21.76 -16.22 14.62
CA LEU A 88 20.72 -16.93 15.34
C LEU A 88 19.43 -16.80 14.52
N LEU A 89 18.85 -17.96 14.17
CA LEU A 89 17.54 -18.05 13.54
C LEU A 89 16.51 -18.37 14.63
N GLU A 90 15.42 -17.62 14.65
CA GLU A 90 14.33 -17.82 15.61
C GLU A 90 12.97 -17.79 14.92
N LEU A 91 12.06 -18.63 15.38
CA LEU A 91 10.66 -18.60 14.97
C LEU A 91 9.90 -17.64 15.88
N HIS A 92 9.30 -16.61 15.29
CA HIS A 92 8.48 -15.68 16.05
C HIS A 92 6.99 -16.03 15.92
N LEU A 93 6.34 -16.16 17.08
CA LEU A 93 4.91 -16.41 17.22
C LEU A 93 4.18 -15.27 17.96
N SER A 94 4.92 -14.24 18.36
CA SER A 94 4.36 -13.07 19.03
C SER A 94 3.38 -12.33 18.11
N GLU A 95 2.45 -11.57 18.70
CA GLU A 95 1.46 -10.79 17.95
C GLU A 95 2.08 -9.84 16.93
N LYS A 96 3.25 -9.28 17.22
CA LYS A 96 3.94 -8.31 16.36
C LYS A 96 4.72 -8.94 15.21
N ARG A 97 5.02 -10.24 15.27
CA ARG A 97 5.96 -10.94 14.36
C ARG A 97 5.48 -12.34 14.04
N TYR A 98 4.25 -12.40 13.56
CA TYR A 98 3.50 -13.65 13.47
C TYR A 98 3.98 -14.55 12.31
N GLY A 99 4.42 -15.77 12.62
CA GLY A 99 4.86 -16.74 11.60
C GLY A 99 6.16 -16.38 10.88
N THR A 100 6.92 -15.42 11.42
CA THR A 100 8.11 -14.86 10.76
C THR A 100 9.38 -15.54 11.22
N LEU A 101 10.36 -15.64 10.31
CA LEU A 101 11.72 -16.05 10.65
C LEU A 101 12.53 -14.82 11.09
N GLY A 102 12.83 -14.76 12.38
CA GLY A 102 13.76 -13.81 12.95
C GLY A 102 15.20 -14.21 12.67
N VAL A 103 16.03 -13.23 12.31
CA VAL A 103 17.47 -13.42 12.13
C VAL A 103 18.18 -12.37 12.97
N SER A 104 18.98 -12.82 13.94
CA SER A 104 19.74 -11.95 14.82
C SER A 104 21.23 -12.26 14.73
N LEU A 105 22.06 -11.22 14.73
CA LEU A 105 23.50 -11.36 14.93
C LEU A 105 23.80 -11.39 16.43
N ARG A 106 24.42 -12.46 16.89
CA ARG A 106 24.70 -12.70 18.32
C ARG A 106 26.20 -12.81 18.56
N THR A 107 26.63 -12.20 19.66
CA THR A 107 27.92 -12.40 20.32
C THR A 107 27.67 -12.89 21.75
N GLU A 108 28.71 -13.06 22.55
CA GLU A 108 28.56 -13.44 23.96
C GLU A 108 27.78 -12.41 24.78
N SER A 109 27.98 -11.11 24.50
CA SER A 109 27.39 -10.01 25.26
C SER A 109 26.29 -9.24 24.54
N MET A 110 26.16 -9.39 23.21
CA MET A 110 25.20 -8.63 22.42
C MET A 110 24.34 -9.50 21.51
N ARG A 111 23.10 -9.07 21.33
CA ARG A 111 22.18 -9.60 20.33
C ARG A 111 21.61 -8.43 19.54
N THR A 112 21.84 -8.41 18.24
CA THR A 112 21.28 -7.43 17.32
C THR A 112 20.28 -8.13 16.42
N ASP A 113 19.02 -7.72 16.50
CA ASP A 113 18.00 -8.18 15.57
C ASP A 113 18.20 -7.50 14.21
N LEU A 114 18.39 -8.29 13.15
CA LEU A 114 18.67 -7.73 11.83
C LEU A 114 17.41 -7.23 11.14
N ALA A 115 16.23 -7.73 11.55
CA ALA A 115 14.94 -7.33 10.96
C ALA A 115 14.52 -5.89 11.32
N SER A 116 15.10 -5.30 12.36
CA SER A 116 14.85 -3.89 12.73
C SER A 116 15.73 -2.88 11.99
N LEU A 117 16.70 -3.35 11.20
CA LEU A 117 17.66 -2.51 10.51
C LEU A 117 17.20 -2.15 9.09
N THR A 118 17.47 -0.92 8.67
CA THR A 118 17.37 -0.49 7.27
C THR A 118 18.44 -1.17 6.41
N VAL A 119 18.28 -1.12 5.07
CA VAL A 119 19.28 -1.66 4.12
C VAL A 119 20.68 -1.08 4.37
N SER A 120 20.74 0.23 4.67
CA SER A 120 22.00 0.94 4.91
C SER A 120 22.65 0.49 6.21
N GLU A 121 21.89 0.43 7.30
CA GLU A 121 22.38 0.00 8.61
C GLU A 121 22.83 -1.46 8.58
N LEU A 122 22.06 -2.34 7.94
CA LEU A 122 22.44 -3.74 7.77
C LEU A 122 23.71 -3.87 6.93
N GLY A 123 23.85 -3.09 5.86
CA GLY A 123 25.08 -3.01 5.07
C GLY A 123 26.28 -2.60 5.93
N GLN A 124 26.13 -1.61 6.81
CA GLN A 124 27.18 -1.19 7.74
C GLN A 124 27.56 -2.28 8.74
N VAL A 125 26.57 -3.03 9.27
CA VAL A 125 26.80 -4.16 10.18
C VAL A 125 27.54 -5.31 9.46
N LEU A 126 27.22 -5.59 8.20
CA LEU A 126 27.80 -6.70 7.44
C LEU A 126 29.15 -6.38 6.79
N ARG A 127 29.42 -5.10 6.50
CA ARG A 127 30.64 -4.62 5.81
C ARG A 127 31.94 -5.11 6.43
N PRO A 128 32.12 -5.17 7.77
CA PRO A 128 33.33 -5.73 8.37
C PRO A 128 33.59 -7.18 7.97
N PHE A 129 32.56 -7.97 7.63
CA PHE A 129 32.68 -9.41 7.38
C PHE A 129 32.94 -9.77 5.91
N CYS A 130 32.36 -9.00 4.98
CA CYS A 130 32.37 -9.33 3.55
C CYS A 130 32.81 -8.17 2.63
N GLY A 131 33.13 -7.00 3.19
CA GLY A 131 33.46 -5.82 2.41
C GLY A 131 32.24 -5.04 1.90
N ALA A 132 32.48 -3.90 1.24
CA ALA A 132 31.42 -2.93 0.92
C ALA A 132 30.41 -3.47 -0.11
N GLN A 133 30.88 -4.10 -1.19
CA GLN A 133 30.01 -4.56 -2.27
C GLN A 133 29.09 -5.69 -1.82
N LEU A 134 29.66 -6.79 -1.30
CA LEU A 134 28.89 -7.95 -0.81
C LEU A 134 27.93 -7.57 0.33
N SER A 135 28.30 -6.63 1.19
CA SER A 135 27.41 -6.18 2.28
C SER A 135 26.10 -5.59 1.77
N LYS A 136 26.13 -4.86 0.65
CA LYS A 136 24.93 -4.28 0.03
C LYS A 136 24.06 -5.35 -0.61
N GLU A 137 24.67 -6.34 -1.25
CA GLU A 137 23.97 -7.47 -1.86
C GLU A 137 23.26 -8.31 -0.80
N HIS A 138 23.96 -8.66 0.29
CA HIS A 138 23.35 -9.38 1.42
C HIS A 138 22.24 -8.57 2.09
N ALA A 139 22.44 -7.26 2.30
CA ALA A 139 21.40 -6.40 2.88
C ALA A 139 20.15 -6.34 1.99
N THR A 140 20.34 -6.32 0.66
CA THR A 140 19.23 -6.34 -0.30
C THR A 140 18.50 -7.69 -0.29
N ALA A 141 19.23 -8.80 -0.26
CA ALA A 141 18.64 -10.14 -0.13
C ALA A 141 17.84 -10.27 1.16
N PHE A 142 18.36 -9.76 2.28
CA PHE A 142 17.68 -9.77 3.58
C PHE A 142 16.37 -8.99 3.58
N GLN A 143 16.32 -7.87 2.84
CA GLN A 143 15.08 -7.12 2.68
C GLN A 143 14.01 -7.88 1.90
N ARG A 144 14.39 -8.80 1.02
CA ARG A 144 13.42 -9.68 0.35
C ARG A 144 12.79 -10.66 1.34
N LEU A 145 13.60 -11.26 2.23
CA LEU A 145 13.08 -12.06 3.35
C LEU A 145 12.16 -11.24 4.27
N ILE A 146 12.52 -10.00 4.62
CA ILE A 146 11.66 -9.14 5.46
C ILE A 146 10.32 -8.89 4.76
N ARG A 147 10.30 -8.60 3.47
CA ARG A 147 9.05 -8.42 2.71
C ARG A 147 8.22 -9.70 2.70
N PHE A 148 8.85 -10.86 2.54
CA PHE A 148 8.19 -12.15 2.65
C PHE A 148 7.57 -12.35 4.05
N ASN A 149 8.36 -12.15 5.10
CA ASN A 149 7.90 -12.22 6.50
C ASN A 149 6.71 -11.29 6.75
N ASN A 150 6.74 -10.06 6.24
CA ASN A 150 5.63 -9.11 6.38
C ASN A 150 4.37 -9.60 5.66
N ARG A 151 4.50 -10.25 4.50
CA ARG A 151 3.37 -10.85 3.78
C ARG A 151 2.79 -12.04 4.55
N VAL A 152 3.63 -12.90 5.12
CA VAL A 152 3.18 -14.01 5.98
C VAL A 152 2.44 -13.47 7.21
N ALA A 153 3.04 -12.50 7.91
CA ALA A 153 2.43 -11.89 9.09
C ALA A 153 1.10 -11.19 8.77
N ALA A 154 0.96 -10.61 7.57
CA ALA A 154 -0.28 -9.99 7.14
C ALA A 154 -1.44 -11.00 7.12
N LEU A 155 -1.21 -12.28 6.77
CA LEU A 155 -2.24 -13.33 6.72
C LEU A 155 -2.96 -13.59 8.05
N ARG A 156 -2.43 -13.06 9.17
CA ARG A 156 -3.10 -13.10 10.47
C ARG A 156 -4.54 -12.57 10.43
N PHE A 157 -4.87 -11.66 9.51
CA PHE A 157 -6.25 -11.18 9.35
C PHE A 157 -7.27 -12.30 9.06
N LEU A 158 -6.82 -13.46 8.56
CA LEU A 158 -7.65 -14.63 8.31
C LEU A 158 -8.03 -15.38 9.60
N GLY A 159 -7.42 -15.03 10.74
CA GLY A 159 -7.74 -15.63 12.05
C GLY A 159 -7.23 -17.06 12.22
N ILE A 160 -6.27 -17.49 11.41
CA ILE A 160 -5.67 -18.83 11.49
C ILE A 160 -4.41 -18.78 12.32
N ASP A 161 -4.25 -19.80 13.18
CA ASP A 161 -3.04 -19.95 13.96
C ASP A 161 -1.83 -20.48 13.17
N PHE A 162 -0.68 -19.84 13.33
CA PHE A 162 0.62 -20.30 12.84
C PHE A 162 1.18 -21.34 13.81
N GLU A 163 0.91 -22.60 13.50
CA GLU A 163 1.36 -23.73 14.29
C GLU A 163 2.76 -24.18 13.88
N VAL A 164 3.68 -24.24 14.83
CA VAL A 164 5.02 -24.79 14.60
C VAL A 164 5.00 -26.27 14.98
N PRO A 165 5.51 -27.17 14.12
CA PRO A 165 5.64 -28.59 14.43
C PRO A 165 6.32 -28.82 15.79
N GLN A 166 5.71 -29.68 16.61
CA GLN A 166 6.26 -30.06 17.90
C GLN A 166 7.41 -31.04 17.70
N GLY A 167 8.62 -30.63 18.11
CA GLY A 167 9.82 -31.45 17.98
C GLY A 167 11.10 -30.67 18.20
N GLY A 168 12.14 -31.38 18.64
CA GLY A 168 13.52 -30.87 18.60
C GLY A 168 14.05 -30.92 17.16
N GLY A 169 14.90 -29.98 16.78
CA GLY A 169 15.51 -29.96 15.44
C GLY A 169 15.91 -28.56 14.97
N PRO A 170 16.52 -28.46 13.77
CA PRO A 170 16.91 -27.17 13.22
C PRO A 170 15.69 -26.28 12.98
N VAL A 171 15.85 -24.98 13.21
CA VAL A 171 14.76 -23.99 13.12
C VAL A 171 14.20 -23.86 11.71
N LEU A 172 15.07 -23.94 10.69
CA LEU A 172 14.72 -23.65 9.31
C LEU A 172 13.77 -24.70 8.68
N PRO A 173 14.03 -26.02 8.74
CA PRO A 173 13.07 -27.04 8.30
C PRO A 173 11.72 -26.92 8.99
N ARG A 174 11.71 -26.67 10.31
CA ARG A 174 10.48 -26.49 11.08
C ARG A 174 9.69 -25.26 10.64
N TRP A 175 10.38 -24.19 10.22
CA TRP A 175 9.73 -23.01 9.66
C TRP A 175 9.07 -23.31 8.32
N PHE A 176 9.76 -24.02 7.41
CA PHE A 176 9.18 -24.40 6.11
C PHE A 176 7.97 -25.31 6.26
N GLU A 177 8.04 -26.32 7.13
CA GLU A 177 6.91 -27.20 7.43
C GLU A 177 5.73 -26.41 8.02
N ALA A 178 6.00 -25.47 8.93
CA ALA A 178 4.98 -24.58 9.47
C ALA A 178 4.34 -23.68 8.39
N LEU A 179 5.13 -23.15 7.45
CA LEU A 179 4.64 -22.37 6.32
C LEU A 179 3.74 -23.20 5.40
N GLU A 180 4.10 -24.45 5.11
CA GLU A 180 3.30 -25.36 4.28
C GLU A 180 1.92 -25.58 4.91
N VAL A 181 1.90 -25.95 6.20
CA VAL A 181 0.65 -26.16 6.96
C VAL A 181 -0.17 -24.89 7.03
N TYR A 182 0.48 -23.75 7.31
CA TYR A 182 -0.18 -22.46 7.42
C TYR A 182 -0.81 -22.01 6.09
N GLY A 183 -0.08 -22.17 4.98
CA GLY A 183 -0.56 -21.87 3.62
C GLY A 183 -1.79 -22.70 3.25
N LYS A 184 -1.75 -24.02 3.51
CA LYS A 184 -2.89 -24.94 3.30
C LYS A 184 -4.13 -24.54 4.09
N LYS A 185 -3.97 -24.08 5.34
CA LYS A 185 -5.08 -23.59 6.17
C LYS A 185 -5.61 -22.23 5.67
N CYS A 186 -4.72 -21.31 5.28
CA CYS A 186 -5.09 -19.96 4.82
C CYS A 186 -5.83 -19.97 3.48
N ARG A 187 -5.47 -20.89 2.59
CA ARG A 187 -6.00 -20.96 1.23
C ARG A 187 -7.54 -21.00 1.16
N PRO A 188 -8.27 -21.95 1.79
CA PRO A 188 -9.72 -22.00 1.68
C PRO A 188 -10.40 -20.75 2.24
N LEU A 189 -9.86 -20.15 3.31
CA LEU A 189 -10.41 -18.90 3.85
C LEU A 189 -10.20 -17.73 2.88
N LEU A 190 -9.00 -17.59 2.30
CA LEU A 190 -8.76 -16.54 1.30
C LEU A 190 -9.63 -16.75 0.06
N GLU A 191 -9.81 -17.99 -0.39
CA GLU A 191 -10.64 -18.32 -1.53
C GLU A 191 -12.11 -17.92 -1.31
N GLU A 192 -12.65 -18.23 -0.13
CA GLU A 192 -13.99 -17.82 0.28
C GLU A 192 -14.12 -16.28 0.29
N ARG A 193 -13.16 -15.58 0.90
CA ARG A 193 -13.16 -14.10 0.95
C ARG A 193 -13.04 -13.45 -0.42
N LEU A 194 -12.23 -14.02 -1.32
CA LEU A 194 -12.12 -13.55 -2.71
C LEU A 194 -13.43 -13.77 -3.47
N ARG A 195 -14.08 -14.92 -3.28
CA ARG A 195 -15.38 -15.22 -3.89
C ARG A 195 -16.46 -14.24 -3.42
N ASP A 196 -16.51 -13.97 -2.13
CA ASP A 196 -17.42 -12.97 -1.57
C ASP A 196 -17.15 -11.56 -2.10
N PHE A 197 -15.87 -11.18 -2.17
CA PHE A 197 -15.48 -9.88 -2.72
C PHE A 197 -15.90 -9.74 -4.19
N ILE A 198 -15.66 -10.75 -5.03
CA ILE A 198 -16.08 -10.76 -6.44
C ILE A 198 -17.60 -10.64 -6.55
N ARG A 199 -18.35 -11.39 -5.73
CA ARG A 199 -19.82 -11.33 -5.70
C ARG A 199 -20.32 -9.95 -5.30
N GLN A 200 -19.79 -9.37 -4.22
CA GLN A 200 -20.16 -8.03 -3.77
C GLN A 200 -19.80 -6.97 -4.81
N SER A 201 -18.65 -7.13 -5.46
CA SER A 201 -18.22 -6.24 -6.53
C SER A 201 -19.17 -6.28 -7.74
N ALA A 202 -19.70 -7.47 -8.10
CA ALA A 202 -20.68 -7.60 -9.17
C ALA A 202 -22.02 -6.93 -8.81
N LEU A 203 -22.51 -7.13 -7.57
CA LEU A 203 -23.71 -6.45 -7.09
C LEU A 203 -23.56 -4.92 -7.09
N LEU A 204 -22.36 -4.42 -6.78
CA LEU A 204 -22.05 -3.00 -6.83
C LEU A 204 -22.05 -2.46 -8.27
N ASP A 205 -21.58 -3.25 -9.23
CA ASP A 205 -21.65 -2.92 -10.66
C ASP A 205 -23.11 -2.82 -11.11
N GLU A 206 -23.94 -3.81 -10.77
CA GLU A 206 -25.38 -3.81 -11.08
C GLU A 206 -26.08 -2.56 -10.51
N ALA A 207 -25.89 -2.28 -9.22
CA ALA A 207 -26.46 -1.10 -8.57
C ALA A 207 -25.99 0.22 -9.20
N MET A 208 -24.71 0.30 -9.60
CA MET A 208 -24.17 1.47 -10.30
C MET A 208 -24.82 1.65 -11.68
N PHE A 209 -24.98 0.58 -12.45
CA PHE A 209 -25.60 0.63 -13.78
C PHE A 209 -27.08 0.96 -13.68
N GLU A 210 -27.81 0.37 -12.73
CA GLU A 210 -29.21 0.68 -12.44
C GLU A 210 -29.39 2.15 -12.03
N PHE A 211 -28.55 2.66 -11.11
CA PHE A 211 -28.56 4.07 -10.75
C PHE A 211 -28.41 4.97 -11.98
N ASN A 212 -27.46 4.64 -12.86
CA ASN A 212 -27.23 5.45 -14.06
C ASN A 212 -28.37 5.35 -15.09
N SER A 213 -29.03 4.20 -15.21
CA SER A 213 -30.15 4.02 -16.15
C SER A 213 -31.39 4.83 -15.71
N MET A 214 -31.68 4.85 -14.41
CA MET A 214 -32.81 5.61 -13.84
C MET A 214 -32.65 7.13 -13.98
N MET A 215 -31.42 7.64 -13.99
CA MET A 215 -31.14 9.09 -14.02
C MET A 215 -31.36 9.75 -15.40
N GLY A 216 -31.84 8.99 -16.39
CA GLY A 216 -32.23 9.51 -17.70
C GLY A 216 -31.09 10.17 -18.49
N LYS A 217 -31.43 11.05 -19.43
CA LYS A 217 -30.45 11.71 -20.31
C LYS A 217 -29.46 12.60 -19.53
N VAL A 218 -28.18 12.52 -19.89
CA VAL A 218 -27.11 13.32 -19.27
C VAL A 218 -27.27 14.81 -19.60
N ARG A 219 -27.33 15.66 -18.56
CA ARG A 219 -27.46 17.13 -18.64
C ARG A 219 -26.47 17.80 -17.69
N TYR A 220 -26.30 19.12 -17.82
CA TYR A 220 -25.56 19.92 -16.84
C TYR A 220 -26.12 19.67 -15.43
N ARG A 221 -25.23 19.46 -14.45
CA ARG A 221 -25.54 19.07 -13.05
C ARG A 221 -26.25 17.73 -12.86
N SER A 222 -26.40 16.91 -13.90
CA SER A 222 -26.81 15.52 -13.68
C SER A 222 -25.73 14.75 -12.91
N ILE A 223 -26.17 13.80 -12.09
CA ILE A 223 -25.32 12.96 -11.25
C ILE A 223 -25.14 11.61 -11.95
N ARG A 224 -23.92 11.08 -11.93
CA ARG A 224 -23.56 9.75 -12.43
C ARG A 224 -22.72 9.02 -11.41
N CYS A 225 -22.88 7.71 -11.34
CA CYS A 225 -22.03 6.85 -10.53
C CYS A 225 -21.05 6.14 -11.47
N THR A 226 -19.75 6.31 -11.28
CA THR A 226 -18.74 5.68 -12.15
C THR A 226 -17.49 5.37 -11.34
N TYR A 227 -16.79 4.31 -11.74
CA TYR A 227 -15.47 4.02 -11.23
C TYR A 227 -14.44 5.04 -11.71
N THR A 228 -13.35 5.13 -10.96
CA THR A 228 -12.08 5.61 -11.51
C THR A 228 -11.31 4.35 -11.86
N LEU A 229 -11.09 4.13 -13.14
CA LEU A 229 -10.37 2.95 -13.62
C LEU A 229 -8.89 3.31 -13.65
N ASP A 230 -8.09 2.51 -12.94
CA ASP A 230 -6.65 2.59 -12.96
C ASP A 230 -6.10 1.28 -13.53
N ASP A 231 -5.23 1.40 -14.52
CA ASP A 231 -4.64 0.27 -15.22
C ASP A 231 -3.64 -0.49 -14.34
N VAL A 232 -3.13 0.15 -13.28
CA VAL A 232 -2.17 -0.46 -12.35
C VAL A 232 -2.79 -1.00 -11.06
N ASP A 233 -4.09 -0.80 -10.82
CA ASP A 233 -4.74 -1.30 -9.60
C ASP A 233 -5.03 -2.81 -9.72
N PRO A 234 -4.35 -3.68 -8.95
CA PRO A 234 -4.52 -5.13 -9.03
C PRO A 234 -5.82 -5.62 -8.40
N LEU A 235 -6.47 -4.79 -7.56
CA LEU A 235 -7.73 -5.11 -6.88
C LEU A 235 -8.88 -4.18 -7.32
N GLY A 236 -8.64 -3.38 -8.34
CA GLY A 236 -9.55 -2.33 -8.79
C GLY A 236 -10.55 -2.77 -9.85
N PRO A 237 -11.59 -1.96 -10.08
CA PRO A 237 -11.99 -0.82 -9.25
C PRO A 237 -12.92 -1.25 -8.10
N SER A 238 -12.68 -0.74 -6.90
CA SER A 238 -13.41 -1.13 -5.68
C SER A 238 -14.36 -0.05 -5.13
N ASP A 239 -14.23 1.21 -5.56
CA ASP A 239 -15.01 2.34 -5.06
C ASP A 239 -15.65 3.18 -6.20
N PRO A 240 -16.93 2.95 -6.52
CA PRO A 240 -17.63 3.76 -7.50
C PRO A 240 -18.00 5.11 -6.88
N ALA A 241 -17.65 6.20 -7.58
CA ALA A 241 -17.87 7.54 -7.08
C ALA A 241 -19.09 8.20 -7.74
N LEU A 242 -19.90 8.87 -6.94
CA LEU A 242 -20.87 9.85 -7.43
C LEU A 242 -20.16 11.08 -7.97
N LYS A 243 -20.37 11.37 -9.25
CA LYS A 243 -19.80 12.49 -9.98
C LYS A 243 -20.91 13.35 -10.59
N VAL A 244 -20.70 14.66 -10.61
CA VAL A 244 -21.62 15.66 -11.15
C VAL A 244 -21.05 16.20 -12.46
N VAL A 245 -21.89 16.29 -13.49
CA VAL A 245 -21.52 16.91 -14.76
C VAL A 245 -21.39 18.41 -14.58
N THR A 246 -20.17 18.94 -14.75
CA THR A 246 -19.85 20.36 -14.56
C THR A 246 -19.69 21.12 -15.87
N SER A 247 -19.44 20.45 -16.99
CA SER A 247 -19.52 21.05 -18.32
C SER A 247 -19.82 20.01 -19.39
N ILE A 248 -20.43 20.46 -20.48
CA ILE A 248 -20.66 19.65 -21.69
C ILE A 248 -20.17 20.51 -22.85
N ASN A 249 -19.17 20.03 -23.59
CA ASN A 249 -18.72 20.66 -24.81
C ASN A 249 -19.78 20.43 -25.90
N PRO A 250 -20.40 21.46 -26.49
CA PRO A 250 -21.48 21.29 -27.46
C PRO A 250 -21.00 20.68 -28.79
N ALA A 251 -19.76 20.94 -29.21
CA ALA A 251 -19.22 20.45 -30.48
C ALA A 251 -18.81 18.98 -30.39
N THR A 252 -18.10 18.60 -29.31
CA THR A 252 -17.57 17.23 -29.15
C THR A 252 -18.46 16.34 -28.28
N ARG A 253 -19.50 16.90 -27.65
CA ARG A 253 -20.32 16.26 -26.60
C ARG A 253 -19.51 15.72 -25.41
N SER A 254 -18.23 16.09 -25.31
CA SER A 254 -17.35 15.70 -24.20
C SER A 254 -17.84 16.32 -22.90
N ARG A 255 -17.72 15.57 -21.80
CA ARG A 255 -18.30 15.93 -20.50
C ARG A 255 -17.20 16.02 -19.47
N ARG A 256 -17.21 17.09 -18.69
CA ARG A 256 -16.38 17.18 -17.48
C ARG A 256 -17.20 16.78 -16.28
N TYR A 257 -16.58 15.99 -15.41
CA TYR A 257 -17.17 15.52 -14.18
C TYR A 257 -16.34 15.98 -12.97
N ASN A 258 -17.01 16.36 -11.90
CA ASN A 258 -16.38 16.56 -10.59
C ASN A 258 -16.96 15.54 -9.61
N ARG A 259 -16.16 15.07 -8.64
CA ARG A 259 -16.71 14.27 -7.53
C ARG A 259 -17.77 15.09 -6.79
N MET A 260 -18.84 14.43 -6.35
CA MET A 260 -19.96 15.06 -5.64
C MET A 260 -19.49 15.85 -4.42
N ALA A 261 -18.56 15.29 -3.64
CA ALA A 261 -17.98 15.95 -2.47
C ALA A 261 -17.31 17.29 -2.83
N ASP A 262 -16.50 17.30 -3.90
CA ASP A 262 -15.80 18.50 -4.35
C ASP A 262 -16.76 19.52 -4.95
N PHE A 263 -17.79 19.05 -5.66
CA PHE A 263 -18.85 19.92 -6.18
C PHE A 263 -19.62 20.60 -5.05
N LYS A 264 -20.00 19.87 -3.98
CA LYS A 264 -20.65 20.43 -2.79
C LYS A 264 -19.74 21.43 -2.07
N LYS A 265 -18.44 21.12 -1.91
CA LYS A 265 -17.46 22.05 -1.35
C LYS A 265 -17.37 23.34 -2.16
N ALA A 266 -17.31 23.24 -3.49
CA ALA A 266 -17.28 24.38 -4.38
C ALA A 266 -18.56 25.22 -4.31
N LEU A 267 -19.74 24.59 -4.21
CA LEU A 267 -21.01 25.31 -4.01
C LEU A 267 -21.05 26.07 -2.68
N LYS A 268 -20.63 25.43 -1.57
CA LYS A 268 -20.52 26.09 -0.27
C LYS A 268 -19.56 27.29 -0.32
N LYS A 269 -18.39 27.12 -0.94
CA LYS A 269 -17.42 28.20 -1.11
C LYS A 269 -18.03 29.39 -1.87
N LYS A 270 -18.71 29.14 -2.98
CA LYS A 270 -19.40 30.20 -3.77
C LYS A 270 -20.50 30.89 -2.98
N GLN A 271 -21.23 30.16 -2.16
CA GLN A 271 -22.27 30.74 -1.30
C GLN A 271 -21.65 31.67 -0.26
N ILE A 272 -20.61 31.20 0.45
CA ILE A 272 -19.86 32.01 1.42
C ILE A 272 -19.29 33.27 0.76
N GLU A 273 -18.70 33.15 -0.43
CA GLU A 273 -18.14 34.28 -1.17
C GLU A 273 -19.22 35.31 -1.54
N LYS A 274 -20.42 34.84 -1.93
CA LYS A 274 -21.57 35.71 -2.22
C LYS A 274 -22.09 36.42 -0.98
N ASP A 275 -22.20 35.70 0.14
CA ASP A 275 -22.65 36.28 1.42
C ASP A 275 -21.63 37.31 1.92
N LEU A 276 -20.34 37.00 1.89
CA LEU A 276 -19.27 37.95 2.24
C LEU A 276 -19.25 39.18 1.32
N ARG A 277 -19.47 39.02 0.01
CA ARG A 277 -19.56 40.15 -0.92
C ARG A 277 -20.75 41.06 -0.60
N ARG A 278 -21.89 40.47 -0.22
CA ARG A 278 -23.08 41.22 0.21
C ARG A 278 -22.79 42.01 1.49
N ASP A 279 -22.15 41.37 2.47
CA ASP A 279 -21.91 41.97 3.78
C ASP A 279 -20.81 43.03 3.74
N LEU A 280 -19.78 42.85 2.89
CA LEU A 280 -18.65 43.77 2.75
C LEU A 280 -18.87 44.87 1.68
N GLY A 281 -19.89 44.75 0.84
CA GLY A 281 -20.14 45.67 -0.29
C GLY A 281 -19.07 45.66 -1.39
N ARG A 282 -18.10 44.74 -1.33
CA ARG A 282 -16.99 44.59 -2.29
C ARG A 282 -16.58 43.12 -2.41
N ASP A 283 -15.87 42.77 -3.48
CA ASP A 283 -15.36 41.41 -3.63
C ASP A 283 -14.37 41.06 -2.50
N PRO A 284 -14.49 39.89 -1.87
CA PRO A 284 -13.55 39.46 -0.85
C PRO A 284 -12.19 39.27 -1.51
N SER A 285 -11.28 40.22 -1.30
CA SER A 285 -9.91 40.15 -1.80
C SER A 285 -9.27 38.84 -1.34
N CYS A 286 -8.51 38.19 -2.24
CA CYS A 286 -7.87 36.86 -2.11
C CYS A 286 -6.81 36.73 -0.98
N GLY A 287 -6.92 37.50 0.10
CA GLY A 287 -5.95 37.65 1.18
C GLY A 287 -6.16 36.76 2.40
N PHE A 288 -7.10 35.80 2.38
CA PHE A 288 -7.14 34.75 3.41
C PHE A 288 -6.16 33.61 3.10
N HIS A 289 -4.93 33.95 2.71
CA HIS A 289 -3.80 33.07 2.99
C HIS A 289 -3.52 33.22 4.49
N ALA A 290 -3.87 32.18 5.25
CA ALA A 290 -3.36 31.91 6.59
C ALA A 290 -2.97 33.15 7.40
N ILE A 291 -3.89 33.65 8.24
CA ILE A 291 -3.44 34.26 9.49
C ILE A 291 -2.72 33.14 10.23
N ARG A 292 -1.42 32.99 9.99
CA ARG A 292 -0.55 32.23 10.89
C ARG A 292 -0.73 32.89 12.25
N PRO A 293 -1.04 32.14 13.32
CA PRO A 293 -0.87 32.69 14.65
C PRO A 293 0.58 33.22 14.72
N PRO A 294 0.82 34.42 15.29
CA PRO A 294 2.16 34.96 15.35
C PRO A 294 3.04 33.91 16.05
N SER A 295 4.05 33.42 15.33
CA SER A 295 5.09 32.62 15.94
C SER A 295 5.77 33.49 16.99
N PRO A 296 5.94 33.02 18.23
CA PRO A 296 6.50 33.83 19.30
C PRO A 296 7.95 34.16 18.93
N LEU A 297 8.23 35.45 18.71
CA LEU A 297 9.59 35.95 18.68
C LEU A 297 10.19 35.72 20.07
N SER A 298 11.34 35.05 20.03
CA SER A 298 12.29 34.95 21.13
C SER A 298 12.66 36.34 21.65
N SER A 299 12.18 36.68 22.84
CA SER A 299 12.91 37.50 23.82
C SER A 299 12.14 37.44 25.13
N GLY A 300 12.77 36.88 26.16
CA GLY A 300 12.15 36.62 27.44
C GLY A 300 11.61 37.87 28.12
N GLN A 301 10.38 37.78 28.60
CA GLN A 301 9.94 38.43 29.83
C GLN A 301 8.72 37.67 30.36
N ALA A 302 8.75 37.42 31.66
CA ALA A 302 7.85 36.54 32.40
C ALA A 302 6.40 37.03 32.41
N PHE A 303 5.45 36.14 32.10
CA PHE A 303 4.05 36.32 32.50
C PHE A 303 3.85 35.68 33.87
N GLN A 304 4.05 36.48 34.92
CA GLN A 304 3.39 36.26 36.21
C GLN A 304 1.91 36.59 36.06
N GLY A 305 1.07 35.77 36.68
CA GLY A 305 -0.31 35.57 36.31
C GLY A 305 -1.28 36.70 36.64
N HIS A 306 -2.51 36.52 36.17
CA HIS A 306 -3.73 36.82 36.92
C HIS A 306 -4.87 35.95 36.37
N LEU A 307 -5.29 34.98 37.19
CA LEU A 307 -6.62 34.39 37.14
C LEU A 307 -7.60 35.50 37.49
N ALA A 308 -8.51 35.84 36.58
CA ALA A 308 -9.70 36.61 36.90
C ALA A 308 -10.91 35.96 36.21
N THR A 309 -11.57 35.12 36.99
CA THR A 309 -12.99 34.80 36.87
C THR A 309 -13.82 36.08 36.95
N CYS A 310 -14.80 36.28 36.06
CA CYS A 310 -16.02 37.01 36.38
C CYS A 310 -17.18 36.47 35.53
N SER A 311 -18.18 35.97 36.26
CA SER A 311 -19.50 35.54 35.84
C SER A 311 -20.46 36.75 35.81
N THR A 312 -21.64 36.56 35.18
CA THR A 312 -22.90 37.35 35.31
C THR A 312 -22.86 38.76 34.66
N ALA A 313 -23.90 39.32 34.00
CA ALA A 313 -25.34 39.16 34.15
C ALA A 313 -26.15 39.56 32.89
N ILE A 314 -27.44 39.21 32.97
CA ILE A 314 -28.53 39.30 31.99
C ILE A 314 -29.32 40.62 32.16
N ARG A 315 -29.77 41.22 31.04
CA ARG A 315 -30.95 42.11 30.81
C ARG A 315 -30.93 43.58 31.29
N PRO A 316 -31.85 44.47 30.83
CA PRO A 316 -33.22 44.29 30.27
C PRO A 316 -33.34 43.71 28.85
#